data_AF-A0A3D4R0B4-F1
#
_entry.id   AF-A0A3D4R0B4-F1
#
_cell.length_a   1.000
_cell.length_b   1.000
_cell.length_c   1.000
_cell.angle_alpha   90.00
_cell.angle_beta   90.00
_cell.angle_gamma   90.00
#
_symmetry.space_group_name_H-M   'P 1'
#
loop_
_entity.id
_entity.type
_entity.pdbx_description
1 polymer ?
#
loop_
_entity_poly.entity_id
_entity_poly.type
_entity_poly.pdbx_seq_one_letter_code
_entity_poly.pdbx_strand_id
1 'polypeptide(L)'
;MNTSVYQWGRFLLWAAADEEQAAAAWPADVQTTHKKVLRSSLFFNKISSDYLLVMDAATDVSCDLRALRRLVAVARDTGAGMIYSDYFDNRDGHFTGHPLNDYQPGSLSDNFNFGPFFMLSTAAIQFALQKYGTLPFDPDEAFYDLRLKISIDYHLIHIPEFLYTVSAKKRKNAKTAGGKTDALFAYVARENVVRQKKMEMIATRHLKRIGAHLSAPTGLA
;
A
#
# COMPACT_ATOMS: atom_id res chain seq x y z
N MET A 1 11.82 2.77 21.38
CA MET A 1 10.34 2.68 21.40
C MET A 1 9.96 1.23 21.18
N ASN A 2 9.06 0.64 21.98
CA ASN A 2 8.56 -0.71 21.68
C ASN A 2 7.78 -0.66 20.36
N THR A 3 8.37 -1.19 19.30
CA THR A 3 7.78 -1.13 17.96
C THR A 3 6.53 -2.00 17.94
N SER A 4 5.36 -1.35 17.88
CA SER A 4 4.08 -2.04 17.82
C SER A 4 3.69 -2.25 16.36
N VAL A 5 3.23 -3.45 16.03
CA VAL A 5 2.60 -3.76 14.74
C VAL A 5 1.10 -3.48 14.84
N TYR A 6 0.58 -2.76 13.84
CA TYR A 6 -0.82 -2.38 13.73
C TYR A 6 -1.48 -3.02 12.51
N GLN A 7 -2.77 -3.32 12.59
CA GLN A 7 -3.54 -3.79 11.44
C GLN A 7 -4.39 -2.65 10.87
N TRP A 8 -4.28 -2.40 9.57
CA TRP A 8 -5.05 -1.41 8.83
C TRP A 8 -5.65 -2.06 7.58
N GLY A 9 -6.92 -2.46 7.67
CA GLY A 9 -7.56 -3.26 6.63
C GLY A 9 -6.82 -4.58 6.41
N ARG A 10 -6.37 -4.82 5.18
CA ARG A 10 -5.54 -5.97 4.80
C ARG A 10 -4.06 -5.81 5.17
N PHE A 11 -3.62 -4.63 5.59
CA PHE A 11 -2.21 -4.35 5.81
C PHE A 11 -1.80 -4.51 7.28
N LEU A 12 -0.57 -4.96 7.49
CA LEU A 12 0.20 -4.80 8.72
C LEU A 12 1.13 -3.61 8.56
N LEU A 13 1.19 -2.78 9.61
CA LEU A 13 1.94 -1.53 9.64
C LEU A 13 2.87 -1.49 10.85
N TRP A 14 4.12 -1.10 10.65
CA TRP A 14 5.03 -0.80 11.75
C TRP A 14 5.99 0.33 11.37
N ALA A 15 6.32 1.15 12.37
CA ALA A 15 7.14 2.34 12.18
C ALA A 15 8.61 2.01 12.46
N ALA A 16 9.53 2.57 11.67
CA ALA A 16 10.96 2.40 11.83
C ALA A 16 11.71 3.65 11.38
N ALA A 17 12.78 4.01 12.08
CA ALA A 17 13.67 5.10 11.65
C ALA A 17 14.79 4.59 10.70
N ASP A 18 15.15 3.32 10.84
CA ASP A 18 16.27 2.68 10.16
C ASP A 18 15.94 1.22 9.84
N GLU A 19 16.80 0.59 9.04
CA GLU A 19 16.72 -0.81 8.64
C GLU A 19 16.78 -1.79 9.83
N GLU A 20 17.53 -1.46 10.90
CA GLU A 20 17.63 -2.30 12.09
C GLU A 20 16.31 -2.34 12.87
N GLN A 21 15.68 -1.19 13.07
CA GLN A 21 14.34 -1.09 13.68
C GLN A 21 13.28 -1.73 12.81
N ALA A 22 13.38 -1.57 11.48
CA ALA A 22 12.49 -2.19 10.52
C ALA A 22 12.54 -3.73 10.63
N ALA A 23 13.74 -4.30 10.74
CA ALA A 23 13.96 -5.74 10.90
C ALA A 23 13.56 -6.24 12.30
N ALA A 24 13.90 -5.50 13.36
CA ALA A 24 13.62 -5.90 14.74
C ALA A 24 12.11 -5.98 15.04
N ALA A 25 11.32 -5.15 14.34
CA ALA A 25 9.88 -5.08 14.46
C ALA A 25 9.11 -5.86 13.39
N TRP A 26 9.83 -6.66 12.59
CA TRP A 26 9.23 -7.41 11.51
C TRP A 26 8.10 -8.30 12.06
N PRO A 27 6.89 -8.24 11.47
CA PRO A 27 5.76 -9.01 11.97
C PRO A 27 6.02 -10.50 11.76
N ALA A 28 6.48 -11.19 12.81
CA ALA A 28 6.64 -12.63 12.85
C ALA A 28 5.31 -13.29 13.27
N ASP A 29 4.71 -14.04 12.35
CA ASP A 29 3.48 -14.82 12.51
C ASP A 29 2.16 -14.02 12.73
N VAL A 30 1.08 -14.44 12.07
CA VAL A 30 -0.25 -13.78 12.05
C VAL A 30 -1.02 -14.00 13.35
N GLN A 31 -0.57 -14.93 14.21
CA GLN A 31 -1.27 -15.26 15.44
C GLN A 31 -1.15 -14.19 16.52
N THR A 32 -0.28 -13.19 16.35
CA THR A 32 -0.24 -12.05 17.27
C THR A 32 -1.44 -11.12 17.03
N THR A 33 -2.20 -10.83 18.09
CA THR A 33 -3.30 -9.87 18.01
C THR A 33 -2.72 -8.46 17.78
N HIS A 34 -2.88 -7.95 16.55
CA HIS A 34 -2.42 -6.60 16.20
C HIS A 34 -3.45 -5.53 16.59
N LYS A 35 -2.94 -4.36 16.99
CA LYS A 35 -3.81 -3.20 17.30
C LYS A 35 -4.44 -2.68 16.01
N LYS A 36 -5.76 -2.61 15.94
CA LYS A 36 -6.47 -2.11 14.75
C LYS A 36 -6.37 -0.59 14.62
N VAL A 37 -6.08 -0.11 13.42
CA VAL A 37 -6.16 1.30 13.06
C VAL A 37 -7.59 1.63 12.63
N LEU A 38 -8.32 2.32 13.50
CA LEU A 38 -9.71 2.71 13.22
C LEU A 38 -9.84 4.12 12.64
N ARG A 39 -8.89 5.02 12.98
CA ARG A 39 -8.88 6.41 12.52
C ARG A 39 -7.55 6.69 11.83
N SER A 40 -7.48 6.36 10.53
CA SER A 40 -6.27 6.40 9.70
C SER A 40 -5.52 7.74 9.85
N SER A 41 -6.21 8.86 9.65
CA SER A 41 -5.59 10.20 9.73
C SER A 41 -4.96 10.50 11.09
N LEU A 42 -5.63 10.14 12.20
CA LEU A 42 -5.10 10.37 13.55
C LEU A 42 -3.94 9.42 13.86
N PHE A 43 -3.99 8.20 13.36
CA PHE A 43 -2.91 7.24 13.51
C PHE A 43 -1.65 7.75 12.81
N PHE A 44 -1.74 8.11 11.53
CA PHE A 44 -0.59 8.58 10.75
C PHE A 44 0.02 9.89 11.28
N ASN A 45 -0.80 10.82 11.77
CA ASN A 45 -0.29 12.06 12.39
C ASN A 45 0.43 11.84 13.74
N LYS A 46 0.31 10.66 14.35
CA LYS A 46 0.97 10.31 15.62
C LYS A 46 2.25 9.50 15.45
N ILE A 47 2.54 9.04 14.23
CA ILE A 47 3.76 8.28 13.95
C ILE A 47 4.94 9.25 13.96
N SER A 48 5.97 8.92 14.72
CA SER A 48 7.14 9.78 14.91
C SER A 48 8.43 9.22 14.28
N SER A 49 8.41 7.99 13.77
CA SER A 49 9.55 7.41 13.03
C SER A 49 9.54 7.83 11.57
N ASP A 50 10.70 7.80 10.93
CA ASP A 50 10.91 8.31 9.57
C ASP A 50 10.09 7.56 8.52
N TYR A 51 9.97 6.24 8.69
CA TYR A 51 9.29 5.37 7.74
C TYR A 51 8.18 4.54 8.39
N LEU A 52 7.17 4.26 7.58
CA LEU A 52 6.12 3.30 7.86
C LEU A 52 6.23 2.14 6.88
N LEU A 53 6.51 0.96 7.39
CA LEU A 53 6.54 -0.27 6.60
C LEU A 53 5.13 -0.83 6.49
N VAL A 54 4.81 -1.35 5.32
CA VAL A 54 3.49 -1.88 4.98
C VAL A 54 3.63 -3.26 4.37
N MET A 55 2.94 -4.24 4.94
CA MET A 55 2.92 -5.62 4.46
C MET A 55 1.48 -6.13 4.31
N ASP A 56 1.18 -6.88 3.25
CA ASP A 56 -0.09 -7.59 3.13
C ASP A 56 -0.18 -8.75 4.15
N ALA A 57 -1.21 -8.70 5.00
CA ALA A 57 -1.45 -9.70 6.03
C ALA A 57 -1.84 -11.09 5.47
N ALA A 58 -2.21 -11.20 4.20
CA ALA A 58 -2.55 -12.47 3.56
C ALA A 58 -1.31 -13.26 3.09
N THR A 59 -0.16 -12.60 2.97
CA THR A 59 1.09 -13.20 2.49
C THR A 59 2.12 -13.32 3.59
N ASP A 60 3.02 -14.30 3.48
CA ASP A 60 4.21 -14.35 4.31
C ASP A 60 5.38 -13.72 3.53
N VAL A 61 6.00 -12.69 4.11
CA VAL A 61 7.04 -11.91 3.44
C VAL A 61 8.33 -12.04 4.24
N SER A 62 9.39 -12.45 3.56
CA SER A 62 10.75 -12.47 4.06
C SER A 62 11.59 -11.43 3.34
N CYS A 63 12.13 -10.49 4.10
CA CYS A 63 13.06 -9.47 3.62
C CYS A 63 14.26 -9.44 4.55
N ASP A 64 15.45 -9.63 4.00
CA ASP A 64 16.68 -9.64 4.80
C ASP A 64 17.16 -8.21 5.11
N LEU A 65 18.08 -8.09 6.07
CA LEU A 65 18.59 -6.79 6.49
C LEU A 65 19.32 -6.04 5.35
N ARG A 66 19.94 -6.76 4.39
CA ARG A 66 20.63 -6.13 3.26
C ARG A 66 19.63 -5.49 2.29
N ALA A 67 18.52 -6.17 2.03
CA ALA A 67 17.42 -5.65 1.23
C ALA A 67 16.73 -4.47 1.93
N LEU A 68 16.51 -4.54 3.25
CA LEU A 68 15.99 -3.41 4.01
C LEU A 68 16.91 -2.20 3.97
N ARG A 69 18.24 -2.40 4.11
CA ARG A 69 19.23 -1.33 3.89
C ARG A 69 19.08 -0.69 2.52
N ARG A 70 18.88 -1.50 1.48
CA ARG A 70 18.71 -1.00 0.11
C ARG A 70 17.45 -0.14 -0.01
N LEU A 71 16.31 -0.61 0.52
CA LEU A 71 15.04 0.11 0.52
C LEU A 71 15.15 1.44 1.29
N VAL A 72 15.70 1.41 2.51
CA VAL A 72 15.89 2.60 3.35
C VAL A 72 16.86 3.59 2.71
N ALA A 73 17.98 3.12 2.16
CA ALA A 73 18.95 3.98 1.49
C ALA A 73 18.32 4.71 0.31
N VAL A 74 17.61 4.00 -0.57
CA VAL A 74 16.91 4.63 -1.70
C VAL A 74 15.84 5.60 -1.21
N ALA A 75 15.04 5.24 -0.20
CA ALA A 75 14.04 6.13 0.37
C ALA A 75 14.66 7.44 0.91
N ARG A 76 15.80 7.33 1.60
CA ARG A 76 16.54 8.45 2.18
C ARG A 76 17.17 9.34 1.12
N ASP A 77 17.90 8.74 0.17
CA ASP A 77 18.68 9.47 -0.84
C ASP A 77 17.77 10.20 -1.84
N THR A 78 16.59 9.65 -2.11
CA THR A 78 15.63 10.23 -3.06
C THR A 78 14.57 11.12 -2.42
N GLY A 79 14.39 11.02 -1.10
CA GLY A 79 13.27 11.66 -0.40
C GLY A 79 11.89 11.16 -0.88
N ALA A 80 11.80 9.93 -1.38
CA ALA A 80 10.56 9.38 -1.92
C ALA A 80 9.43 9.34 -0.89
N GLY A 81 8.21 9.60 -1.36
CA GLY A 81 7.00 9.44 -0.57
C GLY A 81 6.63 7.98 -0.33
N MET A 82 7.00 7.11 -1.28
CA MET A 82 6.85 5.67 -1.18
C MET A 82 7.94 4.94 -1.97
N ILE A 83 8.41 3.82 -1.45
CA ILE A 83 9.31 2.89 -2.12
C ILE A 83 8.66 1.50 -2.18
N TYR A 84 8.75 0.87 -3.34
CA TYR A 84 8.39 -0.54 -3.53
C TYR A 84 9.37 -1.19 -4.52
N SER A 85 9.40 -2.53 -4.55
CA SER A 85 10.37 -3.26 -5.36
C SER A 85 9.78 -4.53 -5.94
N ASP A 86 10.46 -5.07 -6.95
CA ASP A 86 10.25 -6.43 -7.41
C ASP A 86 10.45 -7.44 -6.26
N TYR A 87 9.86 -8.62 -6.43
CA TYR A 87 9.92 -9.68 -5.42
C TYR A 87 9.93 -11.08 -6.03
N PHE A 88 10.39 -12.06 -5.28
CA PHE A 88 10.26 -13.47 -5.63
C PHE A 88 9.00 -14.07 -4.99
N ASP A 89 8.22 -14.84 -5.74
CA ASP A 89 7.22 -15.76 -5.18
C ASP A 89 7.88 -17.13 -4.98
N ASN A 90 7.86 -17.63 -3.75
CA ASN A 90 8.37 -18.95 -3.39
C ASN A 90 7.20 -19.90 -3.17
N ARG A 91 7.07 -20.87 -4.09
CA ARG A 91 6.12 -21.97 -3.99
C ARG A 91 6.88 -23.27 -3.82
N ASP A 92 6.85 -23.83 -2.60
CA ASP A 92 7.49 -25.11 -2.27
C ASP A 92 8.97 -25.18 -2.67
N GLY A 93 9.72 -24.08 -2.52
CA GLY A 93 11.14 -23.98 -2.85
C GLY A 93 11.43 -23.49 -4.28
N HIS A 94 10.40 -23.30 -5.11
CA HIS A 94 10.55 -22.75 -6.46
C HIS A 94 10.35 -21.24 -6.44
N PHE A 95 11.41 -20.50 -6.74
CA PHE A 95 11.42 -19.04 -6.78
C PHE A 95 11.07 -18.53 -8.18
N THR A 96 10.02 -17.72 -8.28
CA THR A 96 9.60 -17.04 -9.52
C THR A 96 9.71 -15.54 -9.34
N GLY A 97 10.43 -14.85 -10.22
CA GLY A 97 10.53 -13.39 -10.18
C GLY A 97 9.22 -12.72 -10.60
N HIS A 98 8.75 -11.76 -9.80
CA HIS A 98 7.60 -10.92 -10.09
C HIS A 98 8.05 -9.47 -10.22
N PRO A 99 8.39 -9.03 -11.45
CA PRO A 99 8.62 -7.62 -11.71
C PRO A 99 7.33 -6.82 -11.57
N LEU A 100 7.43 -5.62 -10.99
CA LEU A 100 6.33 -4.68 -10.84
C LEU A 100 6.43 -3.55 -11.86
N ASN A 101 5.32 -2.84 -12.04
CA ASN A 101 5.26 -1.72 -12.96
C ASN A 101 5.85 -0.47 -12.33
N ASP A 102 6.56 0.33 -13.13
CA ASP A 102 6.99 1.66 -12.74
C ASP A 102 5.78 2.58 -12.49
N TYR A 103 5.89 3.42 -11.47
CA TYR A 103 4.85 4.39 -11.17
C TYR A 103 4.99 5.61 -12.07
N GLN A 104 4.01 5.81 -12.95
CA GLN A 104 4.00 6.97 -13.85
C GLN A 104 3.24 8.16 -13.23
N PRO A 105 3.71 9.41 -13.40
CA PRO A 105 2.93 10.59 -13.05
C PRO A 105 1.53 10.52 -13.65
N GLY A 106 0.50 10.80 -12.84
CA GLY A 106 -0.90 10.69 -13.26
C GLY A 106 -1.50 9.27 -13.23
N SER A 107 -0.81 8.27 -12.66
CA SER A 107 -1.38 6.92 -12.47
C SER A 107 -2.59 6.93 -11.52
N LEU A 108 -3.80 6.88 -12.08
CA LEU A 108 -5.06 6.94 -11.32
C LEU A 108 -5.60 5.58 -10.89
N SER A 109 -5.06 4.45 -11.38
CA SER A 109 -5.67 3.14 -11.11
C SER A 109 -5.73 2.85 -9.60
N ASP A 110 -6.91 2.46 -9.10
CA ASP A 110 -7.13 2.06 -7.71
C ASP A 110 -6.56 0.67 -7.41
N ASN A 111 -6.32 -0.13 -8.45
CA ASN A 111 -5.76 -1.48 -8.36
C ASN A 111 -4.26 -1.57 -8.69
N PHE A 112 -3.52 -0.44 -8.67
CA PHE A 112 -2.08 -0.45 -8.95
C PHE A 112 -1.35 -1.41 -8.00
N ASN A 113 -0.49 -2.27 -8.55
CA ASN A 113 0.22 -3.29 -7.78
C ASN A 113 1.57 -2.77 -7.29
N PHE A 114 1.67 -2.51 -5.99
CA PHE A 114 2.92 -2.16 -5.29
C PHE A 114 3.65 -3.37 -4.69
N GLY A 115 3.16 -4.57 -4.99
CA GLY A 115 3.59 -5.80 -4.35
C GLY A 115 3.06 -5.96 -2.92
N PRO A 116 3.34 -7.11 -2.28
CA PRO A 116 2.91 -7.38 -0.91
C PRO A 116 3.66 -6.60 0.18
N PHE A 117 4.77 -5.95 -0.16
CA PHE A 117 5.57 -5.18 0.80
C PHE A 117 6.12 -3.90 0.18
N PHE A 118 5.97 -2.79 0.90
CA PHE A 118 6.44 -1.46 0.50
C PHE A 118 6.64 -0.55 1.72
N MET A 119 7.29 0.60 1.51
CA MET A 119 7.59 1.58 2.56
C MET A 119 7.02 2.95 2.20
N LEU A 120 6.47 3.64 3.20
CA LEU A 120 5.98 5.02 3.08
C LEU A 120 6.84 5.95 3.94
N SER A 121 7.10 7.15 3.43
CA SER A 121 7.69 8.23 4.22
C SER A 121 6.63 8.82 5.15
N THR A 122 6.90 8.81 6.45
CA THR A 122 6.01 9.42 7.45
C THR A 122 5.87 10.92 7.22
N ALA A 123 6.97 11.59 6.84
CA ALA A 123 6.94 13.01 6.50
C ALA A 123 6.02 13.29 5.30
N ALA A 124 6.09 12.47 4.24
CA ALA A 124 5.22 12.60 3.08
C ALA A 124 3.76 12.35 3.41
N ILE A 125 3.46 11.34 4.25
CA ILE A 125 2.10 11.09 4.74
C ILE A 125 1.56 12.32 5.49
N GLN A 126 2.32 12.82 6.47
CA GLN A 126 1.87 13.93 7.31
C GLN A 126 1.69 15.22 6.50
N PHE A 127 2.61 15.49 5.57
CA PHE A 127 2.49 16.61 4.64
C PHE A 127 1.22 16.50 3.77
N ALA A 128 0.97 15.33 3.20
CA ALA A 128 -0.23 15.07 2.41
C ALA A 128 -1.52 15.26 3.22
N LEU A 129 -1.56 14.82 4.48
CA LEU A 129 -2.71 15.00 5.37
C LEU A 129 -2.92 16.45 5.79
N GLN A 130 -1.82 17.18 6.04
CA GLN A 130 -1.87 18.60 6.39
C GLN A 130 -2.36 19.44 5.21
N LYS A 131 -1.84 19.19 4.01
CA LYS A 131 -2.13 19.99 2.82
C LYS A 131 -3.47 19.65 2.16
N TYR A 132 -3.84 18.36 2.10
CA TYR A 132 -5.01 17.89 1.35
C TYR A 132 -6.13 17.31 2.21
N GLY A 133 -5.98 17.40 3.53
CA GLY A 133 -6.98 17.00 4.51
C GLY A 133 -6.97 15.50 4.84
N THR A 134 -7.94 15.12 5.67
CA THR A 134 -8.07 13.77 6.24
C THR A 134 -8.43 12.70 5.19
N LEU A 135 -8.19 11.45 5.56
CA LEU A 135 -8.53 10.26 4.77
C LEU A 135 -9.94 9.73 5.12
N PRO A 136 -10.57 9.01 4.18
CA PRO A 136 -11.72 8.14 4.45
C PRO A 136 -11.50 7.17 5.62
N PHE A 137 -12.59 6.65 6.18
CA PHE A 137 -12.55 5.65 7.26
C PHE A 137 -12.18 4.26 6.75
N ASP A 138 -12.67 3.89 5.57
CA ASP A 138 -12.37 2.59 4.97
C ASP A 138 -10.87 2.51 4.59
N PRO A 139 -10.13 1.47 5.02
CA PRO A 139 -8.70 1.38 4.77
C PRO A 139 -8.30 1.33 3.29
N ASP A 140 -9.08 0.68 2.43
CA ASP A 140 -8.75 0.57 1.00
C ASP A 140 -8.96 1.92 0.31
N GLU A 141 -10.08 2.59 0.60
CA GLU A 141 -10.34 3.97 0.15
C GLU A 141 -9.28 4.94 0.68
N ALA A 142 -8.89 4.80 1.95
CA ALA A 142 -7.91 5.64 2.61
C ALA A 142 -6.51 5.46 2.04
N PHE A 143 -6.10 4.23 1.73
CA PHE A 143 -4.83 3.96 1.06
C PHE A 143 -4.81 4.56 -0.34
N TYR A 144 -5.89 4.39 -1.11
CA TYR A 144 -5.98 4.95 -2.45
C TYR A 144 -5.92 6.49 -2.44
N ASP A 145 -6.68 7.17 -1.57
CA ASP A 145 -6.65 8.64 -1.41
C ASP A 145 -5.28 9.11 -0.89
N LEU A 146 -4.67 8.40 0.06
CA LEU A 146 -3.36 8.75 0.60
C LEU A 146 -2.26 8.67 -0.46
N ARG A 147 -2.20 7.55 -1.20
CA ARG A 147 -1.28 7.35 -2.32
C ARG A 147 -1.39 8.50 -3.32
N LEU A 148 -2.62 8.82 -3.72
CA LEU A 148 -2.90 9.91 -4.66
C LEU A 148 -2.49 11.29 -4.13
N LYS A 149 -2.63 11.55 -2.82
CA LYS A 149 -2.16 12.81 -2.22
C LYS A 149 -0.64 12.90 -2.17
N ILE A 150 0.03 11.81 -1.77
CA ILE A 150 1.49 11.74 -1.72
C ILE A 150 2.07 11.97 -3.12
N SER A 151 1.50 11.34 -4.15
CA SER A 151 2.01 11.44 -5.52
C SER A 151 1.91 12.83 -6.16
N ILE A 152 1.26 13.81 -5.50
CA ILE A 152 1.23 15.20 -5.99
C ILE A 152 2.55 15.91 -5.69
N ASP A 153 3.15 15.63 -4.53
CA ASP A 153 4.31 16.38 -4.02
C ASP A 153 5.57 15.53 -3.85
N TYR A 154 5.42 14.20 -3.90
CA TYR A 154 6.51 13.25 -3.71
C TYR A 154 6.50 12.18 -4.79
N HIS A 155 7.69 11.69 -5.13
CA HIS A 155 7.83 10.54 -6.03
C HIS A 155 7.45 9.25 -5.31
N LEU A 156 6.78 8.36 -6.03
CA LEU A 156 6.61 6.95 -5.67
C LEU A 156 7.59 6.19 -6.54
N ILE A 157 8.64 5.63 -5.93
CA ILE A 157 9.74 5.04 -6.67
C ILE A 157 9.65 3.52 -6.63
N HIS A 158 9.71 2.94 -7.82
CA HIS A 158 9.93 1.53 -8.03
C HIS A 158 11.43 1.24 -8.06
N ILE A 159 11.88 0.24 -7.30
CA ILE A 159 13.23 -0.30 -7.40
C ILE A 159 13.15 -1.61 -8.20
N PRO A 160 13.72 -1.68 -9.42
CA PRO A 160 13.71 -2.88 -10.27
C PRO A 160 14.75 -3.91 -9.80
N GLU A 161 14.69 -4.23 -8.51
CA GLU A 161 15.54 -5.19 -7.81
C GLU A 161 14.63 -6.13 -6.99
N PHE A 162 14.91 -7.43 -7.01
CA PHE A 162 14.15 -8.41 -6.24
C PHE A 162 14.57 -8.41 -4.77
N LEU A 163 13.95 -7.56 -3.95
CA LEU A 163 14.42 -7.28 -2.57
C LEU A 163 13.71 -8.10 -1.48
N TYR A 164 12.66 -8.85 -1.81
CA TYR A 164 12.01 -9.72 -0.83
C TYR A 164 11.43 -10.97 -1.48
N THR A 165 11.15 -11.96 -0.64
CA THR A 165 10.46 -13.18 -1.03
C THR A 165 9.09 -13.23 -0.38
N VAL A 166 8.10 -13.60 -1.17
CA VAL A 166 6.72 -13.85 -0.76
C VAL A 166 6.50 -15.35 -0.79
N SER A 167 5.82 -15.90 0.21
CA SER A 167 5.35 -17.28 0.18
C SER A 167 3.90 -17.38 0.60
N ALA A 168 3.22 -18.43 0.13
CA ALA A 168 1.84 -18.67 0.49
C ALA A 168 1.75 -19.06 1.97
N LYS A 169 0.89 -18.37 2.73
CA LYS A 169 0.57 -18.80 4.09
C LYS A 169 -0.07 -20.18 4.05
N LYS A 170 0.49 -21.14 4.81
CA LYS A 170 -0.14 -22.45 5.05
C LYS A 170 -1.46 -22.24 5.80
N ARG A 171 -2.56 -22.01 5.07
CA ARG A 171 -3.89 -22.02 5.67
C ARG A 171 -4.18 -23.44 6.15
N LYS A 172 -4.23 -23.66 7.47
CA LYS A 172 -4.97 -24.82 8.00
C LYS A 172 -6.43 -24.59 7.66
N ASN A 173 -6.93 -25.35 6.67
CA ASN A 173 -8.30 -25.36 6.17
C ASN A 173 -8.71 -24.15 5.31
N ALA A 174 -8.31 -24.16 4.04
CA ALA A 174 -9.16 -23.56 3.00
C ALA A 174 -9.90 -24.72 2.31
N LYS A 175 -11.17 -24.91 2.66
CA LYS A 175 -12.11 -25.63 1.79
C LYS A 175 -12.03 -24.93 0.42
N THR A 176 -11.78 -25.71 -0.62
CA THR A 176 -11.89 -25.31 -2.02
C THR A 176 -13.30 -24.76 -2.25
N ALA A 177 -13.45 -23.44 -2.15
CA ALA A 177 -14.62 -22.75 -2.67
C ALA A 177 -14.38 -22.59 -4.18
N GLY A 178 -15.26 -23.19 -4.95
CA GLY A 178 -15.14 -23.33 -6.39
C GLY A 178 -15.37 -22.04 -7.17
N GLY A 179 -15.22 -22.16 -8.49
CA GLY A 179 -15.79 -21.23 -9.45
C GLY A 179 -14.80 -20.27 -10.08
N LYS A 180 -13.95 -20.77 -11.00
CA LYS A 180 -13.29 -19.91 -12.01
C LYS A 180 -14.30 -19.24 -12.98
N THR A 181 -15.59 -19.53 -12.84
CA THR A 181 -16.69 -18.99 -13.65
C THR A 181 -17.30 -17.69 -13.13
N ASP A 182 -17.17 -17.35 -11.84
CA ASP A 182 -17.82 -16.16 -11.25
C ASP A 182 -16.99 -14.86 -11.35
N ALA A 183 -15.71 -14.95 -11.72
CA ALA A 183 -14.85 -13.77 -11.88
C ALA A 183 -15.25 -12.89 -13.08
N LEU A 184 -15.89 -13.47 -14.10
CA LEU A 184 -16.24 -12.75 -15.33
C LEU A 184 -17.40 -11.77 -15.14
N PHE A 185 -18.20 -11.91 -14.08
CA PHE A 185 -19.34 -11.03 -13.77
C PHE A 185 -19.23 -10.33 -12.42
N ALA A 186 -18.05 -10.34 -11.80
CA ALA A 186 -17.84 -9.70 -10.50
C ALA A 186 -18.27 -8.22 -10.51
N TYR A 187 -18.10 -7.49 -11.62
CA TYR A 187 -18.53 -6.09 -11.75
C TYR A 187 -20.05 -5.88 -11.65
N VAL A 188 -20.88 -6.93 -11.74
CA VAL A 188 -22.35 -6.86 -11.68
C VAL A 188 -22.89 -6.87 -10.23
N ALA A 189 -22.08 -7.29 -9.26
CA ALA A 189 -22.50 -7.30 -7.86
C ALA A 189 -22.70 -5.86 -7.35
N ARG A 190 -23.84 -5.58 -6.69
CA ARG A 190 -24.18 -4.25 -6.16
C ARG A 190 -23.10 -3.66 -5.24
N GLU A 191 -22.44 -4.52 -4.46
CA GLU A 191 -21.33 -4.15 -3.56
C GLU A 191 -20.12 -3.60 -4.33
N ASN A 192 -19.84 -4.16 -5.51
CA ASN A 192 -18.76 -3.72 -6.38
C ASN A 192 -19.09 -2.37 -7.05
N VAL A 193 -20.36 -2.10 -7.35
CA VAL A 193 -20.81 -0.78 -7.84
C VAL A 193 -20.65 0.31 -6.77
N VAL A 194 -20.98 0.01 -5.50
CA VAL A 194 -20.81 0.97 -4.40
C VAL A 194 -19.33 1.29 -4.18
N ARG A 195 -18.46 0.27 -4.17
CA ARG A 195 -17.01 0.46 -4.07
C ARG A 195 -16.46 1.26 -5.24
N GLN A 196 -16.87 0.92 -6.47
CA GLN A 196 -16.45 1.63 -7.68
C GLN A 196 -16.78 3.12 -7.61
N LYS A 197 -18.00 3.49 -7.23
CA LYS A 197 -18.41 4.90 -7.07
C LYS A 197 -17.56 5.65 -6.04
N LYS A 198 -17.16 4.99 -4.95
CA LYS A 198 -16.29 5.59 -3.93
C LYS A 198 -14.87 5.84 -4.46
N MET A 199 -14.30 4.88 -5.19
CA MET A 199 -12.99 5.06 -5.84
C MET A 199 -13.04 6.15 -6.90
N GLU A 200 -14.08 6.20 -7.74
CA GLU A 200 -14.29 7.26 -8.73
C GLU A 200 -14.43 8.64 -8.10
N MET A 201 -15.13 8.75 -6.97
CA MET A 201 -15.22 10.00 -6.22
C MET A 201 -13.85 10.46 -5.72
N ILE A 202 -13.00 9.55 -5.22
CA ILE A 202 -11.64 9.85 -4.78
C ILE A 202 -10.78 10.29 -5.98
N ALA A 203 -10.83 9.55 -7.09
CA ALA A 203 -10.12 9.89 -8.32
C ALA A 203 -10.54 11.28 -8.84
N THR A 204 -11.84 11.55 -8.89
CA THR A 204 -12.40 12.87 -9.29
C THR A 204 -11.90 13.98 -8.37
N ARG A 205 -11.86 13.74 -7.05
CA ARG A 205 -11.33 14.72 -6.09
C ARG A 205 -9.84 14.96 -6.32
N HIS A 206 -9.06 13.90 -6.58
CA HIS A 206 -7.65 14.05 -6.91
C HIS A 206 -7.44 14.84 -8.20
N LEU A 207 -8.17 14.53 -9.27
CA LEU A 207 -8.14 15.31 -10.53
C LEU A 207 -8.43 16.79 -10.29
N LYS A 208 -9.41 17.11 -9.44
CA LYS A 208 -9.70 18.50 -9.05
C LYS A 208 -8.53 19.13 -8.27
N ARG A 209 -7.90 18.39 -7.35
CA ARG A 209 -6.73 18.87 -6.59
C ARG A 209 -5.55 19.24 -7.49
N ILE A 210 -5.34 18.50 -8.58
CA ILE A 210 -4.22 18.74 -9.53
C ILE A 210 -4.63 19.60 -10.74
N GLY A 211 -5.85 20.13 -10.78
CA GLY A 211 -6.33 20.96 -11.89
C GLY A 211 -6.59 20.20 -13.21
N ALA A 212 -6.65 18.87 -13.18
CA ALA A 212 -6.83 18.01 -14.35
C ALA A 212 -8.28 17.51 -14.53
N HIS A 213 -9.24 18.04 -13.76
CA HIS A 213 -10.64 17.68 -13.86
C HIS A 213 -11.33 18.43 -15.01
N LEU A 214 -11.76 17.69 -16.03
CA LEU A 214 -12.57 18.21 -17.12
C LEU A 214 -14.04 18.21 -16.72
N SER A 215 -14.71 19.36 -16.82
CA SER A 215 -16.16 19.44 -16.70
C SER A 215 -16.82 18.74 -17.88
N ALA A 216 -18.03 18.21 -17.67
CA ALA A 216 -18.83 17.68 -18.76
C ALA A 216 -18.95 18.75 -19.88
N PRO A 217 -18.88 18.36 -21.15
CA PRO A 217 -19.09 19.31 -22.25
C PRO A 217 -20.44 19.99 -22.07
N THR A 218 -20.44 21.31 -21.91
CA THR A 218 -21.66 22.12 -22.02
C THR A 218 -22.02 22.22 -23.50
N GLY A 219 -22.81 21.27 -24.01
CA GLY A 219 -23.50 21.40 -25.30
C GLY A 219 -23.45 20.17 -26.19
N LEU A 220 -24.55 19.40 -26.17
CA LEU A 220 -25.26 18.95 -27.37
C LEU A 220 -26.75 19.08 -27.03
N ALA A 221 -27.29 20.28 -27.23
CA ALA A 221 -28.71 20.56 -27.38
C ALA A 221 -28.94 20.92 -28.85
#